data_AF-A0A968P7G5-F1
#
_entry.id   AF-A0A968P7G5-F1
#
_cell.length_a   1.000
_cell.length_b   1.000
_cell.length_c   1.000
_cell.angle_alpha   90.00
_cell.angle_beta   90.00
_cell.angle_gamma   90.00
#
_symmetry.space_group_name_H-M   'P 1'
#
loop_
_entity.id
_entity.type
_entity.pdbx_description
1 polymer ?
#
loop_
_entity_poly.entity_id
_entity_poly.type
_entity_poly.pdbx_seq_one_letter_code
_entity_poly.pdbx_strand_id
1 'polypeptide(L)'
;RNLEKHGVWNAEAEARIEPGWRGDLGAPRFGLSETAFEQLAGAVDAVYHAGAWVNFTYPYRVLEPINVEGTREALRLATLGGVRPFHFVSSTAVFTPETYAEGPAREDDPLERTEGLFGGYGETKWVAEKTLAIARERGLPVAIYRPGVIAGHSRTGAGNTSDMVWSLLKGSIQLGLVVDAMPPLDVSPVDYVARAIVHLSLRDAAFEGAFQFANPRPIPWQEIIATMIDMGWPLRRTGHAEWLRALAKVAREGGDNALVPFLPLFGELEAGDAAAADAPVFATTIRLHASGARGQRYRLPAVRPGAAAGGISSIFAPAVFFRRRVERFSARPMMPSAPP
;
A
#
# COMPACT_ATOMS: atom_id res chain seq x y z
N ARG A 1 3.15 -0.85 -20.72
CA ARG A 1 4.43 -1.00 -19.97
C ARG A 1 4.26 -1.52 -18.54
N ASN A 2 3.74 -0.74 -17.58
CA ASN A 2 3.67 -1.22 -16.17
C ASN A 2 2.69 -2.40 -15.99
N LEU A 3 1.49 -2.32 -16.57
CA LEU A 3 0.52 -3.42 -16.54
C LEU A 3 1.03 -4.70 -17.22
N GLU A 4 1.80 -4.59 -18.30
CA GLU A 4 2.42 -5.73 -19.00
C GLU A 4 3.49 -6.39 -18.14
N LYS A 5 4.37 -5.59 -17.51
CA LYS A 5 5.41 -6.06 -16.58
C LYS A 5 4.84 -6.92 -15.46
N HIS A 6 3.65 -6.57 -14.97
CA HIS A 6 2.98 -7.31 -13.91
C HIS A 6 1.99 -8.37 -14.41
N GLY A 7 1.91 -8.62 -15.72
CA GLY A 7 1.06 -9.65 -16.31
C GLY A 7 -0.44 -9.39 -16.17
N VAL A 8 -0.85 -8.13 -15.98
CA VAL A 8 -2.25 -7.72 -15.77
C VAL A 8 -2.82 -6.92 -16.95
N TRP A 9 -2.02 -6.69 -18.00
CA TRP A 9 -2.49 -6.06 -19.23
C TRP A 9 -3.23 -7.06 -20.12
N ASN A 10 -4.32 -6.61 -20.75
CA ASN A 10 -5.01 -7.28 -21.85
C ASN A 10 -5.78 -6.24 -22.69
N ALA A 11 -6.22 -6.62 -23.89
CA ALA A 11 -6.92 -5.74 -24.82
C ALA A 11 -8.24 -5.16 -24.23
N GLU A 12 -8.94 -5.92 -23.39
CA GLU A 12 -10.16 -5.44 -22.72
C GLU A 12 -9.85 -4.35 -21.69
N ALA A 13 -8.76 -4.48 -20.93
CA ALA A 13 -8.29 -3.46 -19.99
C ALA A 13 -7.85 -2.21 -20.74
N GLU A 14 -7.10 -2.36 -21.84
CA GLU A 14 -6.67 -1.23 -22.66
C GLU A 14 -7.84 -0.44 -23.25
N ALA A 15 -8.87 -1.13 -23.76
CA ALA A 15 -10.08 -0.49 -24.28
C ALA A 15 -10.87 0.32 -23.25
N ARG A 16 -10.61 0.11 -21.94
CA ARG A 16 -11.23 0.85 -20.83
C ARG A 16 -10.35 1.99 -20.29
N ILE A 17 -9.09 2.06 -20.69
CA ILE A 17 -8.18 3.12 -20.28
C ILE A 17 -8.34 4.27 -21.26
N GLU A 18 -8.58 5.47 -20.76
CA GLU A 18 -8.55 6.70 -21.56
C GLU A 18 -7.15 7.31 -21.45
N PRO A 19 -6.24 7.03 -22.39
CA PRO A 19 -4.93 7.68 -22.41
C PRO A 19 -5.11 9.14 -22.82
N GLY A 20 -4.81 10.08 -21.92
CA GLY A 20 -4.94 11.51 -22.28
C GLY A 20 -4.42 12.50 -21.26
N TRP A 21 -4.53 12.17 -19.97
CA TRP A 21 -4.19 13.10 -18.89
C TRP A 21 -2.73 12.90 -18.45
N ARG A 22 -1.79 13.52 -19.17
CA ARG A 22 -0.39 13.59 -18.74
C ARG A 22 -0.27 14.61 -17.62
N GLY A 23 0.10 14.14 -16.44
CA GLY A 23 0.22 15.01 -15.27
C GLY A 23 1.23 14.53 -14.24
N ASP A 24 1.49 15.39 -13.27
CA ASP A 24 2.38 15.19 -12.13
C ASP A 24 1.62 15.57 -10.85
N LEU A 25 1.51 14.63 -9.92
CA LEU A 25 0.81 14.85 -8.64
C LEU A 25 1.45 15.96 -7.79
N GLY A 26 2.75 16.23 -7.96
CA GLY A 26 3.45 17.30 -7.25
C GLY A 26 3.20 18.70 -7.80
N ALA A 27 2.48 18.82 -8.93
CA ALA A 27 2.20 20.10 -9.58
C ALA A 27 0.75 20.56 -9.34
N PRO A 28 0.50 21.88 -9.26
CA PRO A 28 -0.86 22.42 -9.22
C PRO A 28 -1.70 21.89 -10.39
N ARG A 29 -2.95 21.48 -10.13
CA ARG A 29 -3.84 20.84 -11.11
C ARG A 29 -3.22 19.64 -11.83
N PHE A 30 -2.35 18.91 -11.14
CA PHE A 30 -1.55 17.84 -11.71
C PHE A 30 -0.66 18.27 -12.89
N GLY A 31 -0.30 19.56 -12.99
CA GLY A 31 0.41 20.11 -14.14
C GLY A 31 -0.46 20.33 -15.39
N LEU A 32 -1.77 20.15 -15.28
CA LEU A 32 -2.72 20.43 -16.36
C LEU A 32 -3.02 21.93 -16.47
N SER A 33 -3.42 22.36 -17.67
CA SER A 33 -4.06 23.68 -17.82
C SER A 33 -5.38 23.70 -17.04
N GLU A 34 -5.85 24.89 -16.70
CA GLU A 34 -7.14 25.06 -16.00
C GLU A 34 -8.29 24.42 -16.77
N THR A 35 -8.39 24.71 -18.07
CA THR A 35 -9.40 24.09 -18.95
C THR A 35 -9.31 22.57 -18.99
N ALA A 36 -8.09 22.00 -19.04
CA ALA A 36 -7.91 20.56 -19.03
C ALA A 36 -8.31 19.95 -17.67
N PHE A 37 -8.00 20.61 -16.57
CA PHE A 37 -8.39 20.17 -15.23
C PHE A 37 -9.91 20.23 -15.03
N GLU A 38 -10.57 21.27 -15.54
CA GLU A 38 -12.03 21.39 -15.54
C GLU A 38 -12.71 20.32 -16.41
N GLN A 39 -12.14 20.02 -17.58
CA GLN A 39 -12.60 18.93 -18.44
C GLN A 39 -12.46 17.57 -17.75
N LEU A 40 -11.31 17.30 -17.14
CA LEU A 40 -11.07 16.10 -16.35
C LEU A 40 -12.06 16.02 -15.19
N ALA A 41 -12.27 17.12 -14.47
CA ALA A 41 -13.28 17.20 -13.43
C ALA A 41 -14.61 16.78 -14.06
N GLY A 42 -15.16 17.50 -15.04
CA GLY A 42 -16.42 17.17 -15.70
C GLY A 42 -16.57 15.73 -16.23
N ALA A 43 -15.49 15.01 -16.53
CA ALA A 43 -15.51 13.68 -17.14
C ALA A 43 -15.58 12.50 -16.15
N VAL A 44 -15.20 12.69 -14.88
CA VAL A 44 -15.04 11.58 -13.93
C VAL A 44 -16.24 11.44 -13.00
N ASP A 45 -16.59 10.24 -12.55
CA ASP A 45 -17.72 10.05 -11.61
C ASP A 45 -17.26 9.75 -10.18
N ALA A 46 -16.02 9.27 -10.04
CA ALA A 46 -15.38 8.98 -8.77
C ALA A 46 -13.86 9.11 -8.91
N VAL A 47 -13.18 9.39 -7.80
CA VAL A 47 -11.72 9.51 -7.74
C VAL A 47 -11.14 8.38 -6.91
N TYR A 48 -10.23 7.57 -7.48
CA TYR A 48 -9.43 6.59 -6.76
C TYR A 48 -7.99 7.12 -6.65
N HIS A 49 -7.70 7.75 -5.53
CA HIS A 49 -6.39 8.34 -5.28
C HIS A 49 -5.49 7.31 -4.59
N ALA A 50 -4.78 6.54 -5.42
CA ALA A 50 -3.74 5.59 -5.01
C ALA A 50 -2.31 6.10 -5.28
N GLY A 51 -2.19 7.31 -5.84
CA GLY A 51 -0.90 7.90 -6.18
C GLY A 51 -0.20 8.47 -4.95
N ALA A 52 1.07 8.12 -4.79
CA ALA A 52 1.94 8.61 -3.74
C ALA A 52 3.41 8.38 -4.13
N TRP A 53 4.31 9.18 -3.56
CA TRP A 53 5.72 8.87 -3.47
C TRP A 53 5.99 8.13 -2.16
N VAL A 54 6.20 6.81 -2.28
CA VAL A 54 6.51 5.94 -1.14
C VAL A 54 8.03 5.87 -0.98
N ASN A 55 8.54 6.46 0.11
CA ASN A 55 9.96 6.41 0.44
C ASN A 55 10.12 6.49 1.96
N PHE A 56 10.81 5.52 2.55
CA PHE A 56 10.98 5.40 4.00
C PHE A 56 12.18 6.17 4.56
N THR A 57 13.08 6.68 3.71
CA THR A 57 14.27 7.44 4.12
C THR A 57 14.13 8.93 3.91
N TYR A 58 13.21 9.37 3.05
CA TYR A 58 13.01 10.79 2.76
C TYR A 58 12.18 11.49 3.86
N PRO A 59 12.57 12.72 4.23
CA PRO A 59 11.82 13.49 5.22
C PRO A 59 10.51 14.01 4.62
N TYR A 60 9.55 14.35 5.49
CA TYR A 60 8.24 14.89 5.11
C TYR A 60 8.29 15.94 4.00
N ARG A 61 9.16 16.96 4.15
CA ARG A 61 9.28 18.08 3.19
C ARG A 61 9.58 17.68 1.75
N VAL A 62 10.15 16.50 1.53
CA VAL A 62 10.44 15.99 0.17
C VAL A 62 9.22 15.27 -0.41
N LEU A 63 8.43 14.64 0.44
CA LEU A 63 7.27 13.83 0.05
C LEU A 63 5.97 14.64 0.02
N GLU A 64 5.90 15.72 0.79
CA GLU A 64 4.75 16.60 0.96
C GLU A 64 4.14 17.12 -0.35
N PRO A 65 4.93 17.60 -1.35
CA PRO A 65 4.35 18.13 -2.57
C PRO A 65 3.52 17.08 -3.33
N ILE A 66 3.95 15.81 -3.32
CA ILE A 66 3.24 14.73 -4.02
C ILE A 66 2.16 14.13 -3.14
N ASN A 67 2.46 13.83 -1.87
CA ASN A 67 1.56 13.05 -1.03
C ASN A 67 0.46 13.90 -0.40
N VAL A 68 0.76 15.15 -0.01
CA VAL A 68 -0.18 16.04 0.65
C VAL A 68 -0.81 17.00 -0.35
N GLU A 69 -0.01 17.78 -1.07
CA GLU A 69 -0.56 18.73 -2.05
C GLU A 69 -1.21 18.00 -3.23
N GLY A 70 -0.65 16.88 -3.69
CA GLY A 70 -1.33 16.01 -4.65
C GLY A 70 -2.68 15.48 -4.17
N THR A 71 -2.83 15.17 -2.88
CA THR A 71 -4.14 14.81 -2.29
C THR A 71 -5.09 16.00 -2.29
N ARG A 72 -4.60 17.22 -2.02
CA ARG A 72 -5.41 18.45 -2.05
C ARG A 72 -5.87 18.80 -3.46
N GLU A 73 -5.04 18.59 -4.48
CA GLU A 73 -5.42 18.74 -5.89
C GLU A 73 -6.45 17.68 -6.31
N ALA A 74 -6.34 16.44 -5.82
CA ALA A 74 -7.34 15.40 -6.03
C ALA A 74 -8.69 15.73 -5.36
N LEU A 75 -8.66 16.30 -4.15
CA LEU A 75 -9.85 16.84 -3.49
C LEU A 75 -10.47 18.01 -4.27
N ARG A 76 -9.64 18.90 -4.82
CA ARG A 76 -10.11 19.97 -5.71
C ARG A 76 -10.82 19.38 -6.93
N LEU A 77 -10.25 18.38 -7.59
CA LEU A 77 -10.89 17.69 -8.72
C LEU A 77 -12.25 17.07 -8.33
N ALA A 78 -12.32 16.43 -7.15
CA ALA A 78 -13.51 15.74 -6.67
C ALA A 78 -14.65 16.68 -6.24
N THR A 79 -14.37 17.98 -6.10
CA THR A 79 -15.34 19.00 -5.68
C THR A 79 -15.61 20.04 -6.76
N LEU A 80 -14.83 20.06 -7.84
CA LEU A 80 -14.96 21.02 -8.93
C LEU A 80 -16.18 20.69 -9.81
N GLY A 81 -17.14 21.62 -9.85
CA GLY A 81 -18.37 21.48 -10.64
C GLY A 81 -19.37 20.45 -10.09
N GLY A 82 -19.12 19.89 -8.90
CA GLY A 82 -19.97 18.88 -8.26
C GLY A 82 -19.17 17.99 -7.31
N VAL A 83 -19.89 17.26 -6.45
CA VAL A 83 -19.31 16.34 -5.46
C VAL A 83 -19.19 14.94 -6.04
N ARG A 84 -18.00 14.35 -5.93
CA ARG A 84 -17.69 12.98 -6.38
C ARG A 84 -17.20 12.12 -5.22
N PRO A 85 -17.61 10.85 -5.12
CA PRO A 85 -17.01 9.92 -4.19
C PRO A 85 -15.49 9.86 -4.32
N PHE A 86 -14.81 9.96 -3.18
CA PHE A 86 -13.36 9.98 -3.07
C PHE A 86 -12.86 8.74 -2.32
N HIS A 87 -12.09 7.91 -3.03
CA HIS A 87 -11.52 6.67 -2.55
C HIS A 87 -10.02 6.87 -2.35
N PHE A 88 -9.56 6.94 -1.10
CA PHE A 88 -8.17 7.22 -0.77
C PHE A 88 -7.43 5.96 -0.32
N VAL A 89 -6.35 5.59 -1.00
CA VAL A 89 -5.44 4.55 -0.54
C VAL A 89 -4.41 5.19 0.38
N SER A 90 -4.66 5.10 1.67
CA SER A 90 -3.77 5.46 2.77
C SER A 90 -2.74 4.35 3.07
N SER A 91 -2.31 4.20 4.32
CA SER A 91 -1.42 3.16 4.82
C SER A 91 -1.64 2.98 6.33
N THR A 92 -1.31 1.82 6.88
CA THR A 92 -1.22 1.63 8.34
C THR A 92 -0.08 2.42 8.99
N ALA A 93 0.82 3.02 8.19
CA ALA A 93 1.88 3.92 8.65
C ALA A 93 1.35 5.25 9.26
N VAL A 94 0.04 5.47 9.27
CA VAL A 94 -0.61 6.61 9.95
C VAL A 94 -0.77 6.40 11.46
N PHE A 95 -0.52 5.20 11.96
CA PHE A 95 -0.61 4.88 13.38
C PHE A 95 0.73 5.11 14.09
N THR A 96 0.66 5.50 15.36
CA THR A 96 1.82 5.69 16.23
C THR A 96 1.94 4.52 17.21
N PRO A 97 3.09 4.35 17.91
CA PRO A 97 3.23 3.33 18.95
C PRO A 97 2.11 3.37 20.01
N GLU A 98 1.61 4.56 20.35
CA GLU A 98 0.53 4.77 21.31
C GLU A 98 -0.80 4.18 20.82
N THR A 99 -1.07 4.20 19.51
CA THR A 99 -2.24 3.51 18.94
C THR A 99 -2.23 2.02 19.29
N TYR A 100 -1.05 1.45 19.49
CA TYR A 100 -0.88 0.04 19.82
C TYR A 100 -0.74 -0.25 21.33
N ALA A 101 -0.83 0.77 22.19
CA ALA A 101 -0.57 0.63 23.62
C ALA A 101 -1.60 -0.27 24.33
N GLU A 102 -2.86 -0.23 23.90
CA GLU A 102 -3.95 -1.03 24.48
C GLU A 102 -4.26 -2.30 23.66
N GLY A 103 -3.43 -2.59 22.66
CA GLY A 103 -3.59 -3.73 21.77
C GLY A 103 -3.53 -3.33 20.29
N PRO A 104 -4.14 -4.11 19.40
CA PRO A 104 -4.19 -3.80 17.98
C PRO A 104 -4.82 -2.45 17.65
N ALA A 105 -4.20 -1.70 16.73
CA ALA A 105 -4.85 -0.54 16.13
C ALA A 105 -6.14 -0.97 15.39
N ARG A 106 -7.23 -0.26 15.67
CA ARG A 106 -8.56 -0.47 15.11
C ARG A 106 -8.82 0.51 13.96
N GLU A 107 -9.80 0.18 13.14
CA GLU A 107 -10.21 1.02 12.02
C GLU A 107 -10.79 2.37 12.47
N ASP A 108 -11.43 2.38 13.64
CA ASP A 108 -12.08 3.53 14.28
C ASP A 108 -11.16 4.30 15.26
N ASP A 109 -9.90 3.88 15.41
CA ASP A 109 -8.97 4.58 16.31
C ASP A 109 -8.69 6.01 15.81
N PRO A 110 -8.64 6.98 16.73
CA PRO A 110 -8.46 8.38 16.37
C PRO A 110 -7.02 8.66 15.92
N LEU A 111 -6.89 9.40 14.82
CA LEU A 111 -5.61 9.94 14.34
C LEU A 111 -5.40 11.36 14.91
N GLU A 112 -5.07 11.45 16.20
CA GLU A 112 -4.93 12.72 16.93
C GLU A 112 -3.48 13.21 17.05
N ARG A 113 -2.52 12.30 17.10
CA ARG A 113 -1.11 12.62 17.35
C ARG A 113 -0.25 12.43 16.13
N THR A 114 0.80 13.23 16.06
CA THR A 114 1.87 13.10 15.05
C THR A 114 3.17 12.62 15.67
N GLU A 115 3.35 12.81 16.98
CA GLU A 115 4.49 12.33 17.74
C GLU A 115 4.58 10.80 17.64
N GLY A 116 5.74 10.28 17.24
CA GLY A 116 5.96 8.85 17.09
C GLY A 116 5.57 8.26 15.73
N LEU A 117 5.11 9.06 14.77
CA LEU A 117 4.96 8.59 13.38
C LEU A 117 6.31 8.18 12.80
N PHE A 118 6.32 7.05 12.08
CA PHE A 118 7.54 6.51 11.50
C PHE A 118 7.87 7.16 10.16
N GLY A 119 8.79 8.13 10.19
CA GLY A 119 9.40 8.75 9.01
C GLY A 119 8.45 9.64 8.18
N GLY A 120 9.04 10.32 7.18
CA GLY A 120 8.33 11.29 6.36
C GLY A 120 7.11 10.75 5.62
N TYR A 121 7.14 9.47 5.23
CA TYR A 121 6.03 8.85 4.54
C TYR A 121 4.78 8.74 5.44
N GLY A 122 4.93 8.19 6.66
CA GLY A 122 3.81 8.08 7.61
C GLY A 122 3.19 9.43 7.93
N GLU A 123 4.04 10.45 8.17
CA GLU A 123 3.64 11.84 8.38
C GLU A 123 2.78 12.38 7.21
N THR A 124 3.22 12.19 5.96
CA THR A 124 2.44 12.67 4.81
C THR A 124 1.09 11.96 4.64
N LYS A 125 1.02 10.65 4.92
CA LYS A 125 -0.25 9.89 4.84
C LYS A 125 -1.21 10.32 5.95
N TRP A 126 -0.69 10.60 7.15
CA TRP A 126 -1.48 11.12 8.26
C TRP A 126 -2.08 12.49 7.92
N VAL A 127 -1.26 13.43 7.40
CA VAL A 127 -1.74 14.78 7.00
C VAL A 127 -2.80 14.69 5.90
N ALA A 128 -2.61 13.80 4.92
CA ALA A 128 -3.60 13.53 3.89
C ALA A 128 -4.93 13.04 4.48
N GLU A 129 -4.91 12.09 5.43
CA GLU A 129 -6.12 11.63 6.12
C GLU A 129 -6.82 12.73 6.94
N LYS A 130 -6.07 13.61 7.61
CA LYS A 130 -6.67 14.77 8.31
C LYS A 130 -7.35 15.73 7.34
N THR A 131 -6.74 15.98 6.19
CA THR A 131 -7.35 16.80 5.13
C THR A 131 -8.64 16.18 4.62
N LEU A 132 -8.66 14.86 4.48
CA LEU A 132 -9.82 14.08 4.07
C LEU A 132 -10.93 14.06 5.11
N ALA A 133 -10.59 14.03 6.40
CA ALA A 133 -11.56 14.16 7.50
C ALA A 133 -12.32 15.50 7.41
N ILE A 134 -11.60 16.60 7.18
CA ILE A 134 -12.22 17.92 6.97
C ILE A 134 -13.12 17.93 5.73
N ALA A 135 -12.71 17.27 4.63
CA ALA A 135 -13.53 17.17 3.43
C ALA A 135 -14.82 16.35 3.69
N ARG A 136 -14.72 15.27 4.48
CA ARG A 136 -15.86 14.44 4.90
C ARG A 136 -16.85 15.23 5.75
N GLU A 137 -16.37 16.01 6.73
CA GLU A 137 -17.19 16.91 7.54
C GLU A 137 -17.95 17.95 6.69
N ARG A 138 -17.39 18.34 5.54
CA ARG A 138 -18.01 19.24 4.56
C ARG A 138 -18.93 18.53 3.57
N GLY A 139 -19.19 17.24 3.74
CA GLY A 139 -20.16 16.47 2.96
C GLY A 139 -19.58 15.73 1.74
N LEU A 140 -18.25 15.66 1.57
CA LEU A 140 -17.65 14.81 0.55
C LEU A 140 -17.74 13.33 0.97
N PRO A 141 -18.29 12.42 0.15
CA PRO A 141 -18.23 10.98 0.43
C PRO A 141 -16.79 10.49 0.30
N VAL A 142 -16.15 10.19 1.43
CA VAL A 142 -14.75 9.76 1.48
C VAL A 142 -14.66 8.35 2.06
N ALA A 143 -14.00 7.45 1.35
CA ALA A 143 -13.61 6.11 1.84
C ALA A 143 -12.09 6.02 1.98
N ILE A 144 -11.59 5.54 3.11
CA ILE A 144 -10.15 5.42 3.40
C ILE A 144 -9.75 3.96 3.45
N TYR A 145 -8.68 3.60 2.76
CA TYR A 145 -8.13 2.25 2.70
C TYR A 145 -6.71 2.28 3.25
N ARG A 146 -6.40 1.56 4.33
CA ARG A 146 -5.10 1.50 5.00
C ARG A 146 -4.43 0.15 4.80
N PRO A 147 -3.79 -0.13 3.65
CA PRO A 147 -2.96 -1.31 3.52
C PRO A 147 -1.76 -1.29 4.46
N GLY A 148 -1.43 -2.47 5.00
CA GLY A 148 -0.11 -2.74 5.55
C GLY A 148 0.91 -2.97 4.44
N VAL A 149 1.86 -3.88 4.65
CA VAL A 149 2.81 -4.23 3.59
C VAL A 149 2.10 -5.03 2.49
N ILE A 150 2.22 -4.58 1.25
CA ILE A 150 1.64 -5.25 0.09
C ILE A 150 2.67 -6.19 -0.53
N ALA A 151 2.39 -7.49 -0.49
CA ALA A 151 3.19 -8.52 -1.15
C ALA A 151 2.82 -8.69 -2.63
N GLY A 152 3.61 -9.52 -3.32
CA GLY A 152 3.30 -9.94 -4.69
C GLY A 152 1.96 -10.68 -4.80
N HIS A 153 1.49 -10.77 -6.04
CA HIS A 153 0.24 -11.44 -6.38
C HIS A 153 0.28 -12.90 -5.91
N SER A 154 -0.75 -13.34 -5.17
CA SER A 154 -0.79 -14.64 -4.48
C SER A 154 -0.54 -15.87 -5.36
N ARG A 155 -0.90 -15.79 -6.65
CA ARG A 155 -0.70 -16.86 -7.65
C ARG A 155 0.54 -16.73 -8.55
N THR A 156 0.82 -15.54 -9.06
CA THR A 156 1.89 -15.33 -10.06
C THR A 156 3.21 -14.87 -9.43
N GLY A 157 3.17 -14.40 -8.18
CA GLY A 157 4.30 -13.75 -7.52
C GLY A 157 4.61 -12.34 -8.05
N ALA A 158 3.85 -11.84 -9.03
CA ALA A 158 4.10 -10.53 -9.63
C ALA A 158 3.95 -9.41 -8.59
N GLY A 159 4.98 -8.58 -8.44
CA GLY A 159 5.01 -7.49 -7.46
C GLY A 159 6.23 -6.60 -7.61
N ASN A 160 6.36 -5.61 -6.73
CA ASN A 160 7.52 -4.73 -6.69
C ASN A 160 8.70 -5.42 -5.99
N THR A 161 9.59 -6.05 -6.75
CA THR A 161 10.75 -6.78 -6.19
C THR A 161 11.85 -5.88 -5.60
N SER A 162 11.72 -4.56 -5.73
CA SER A 162 12.61 -3.56 -5.12
C SER A 162 12.05 -2.96 -3.83
N ASP A 163 10.90 -3.43 -3.36
CA ASP A 163 10.38 -3.03 -2.05
C ASP A 163 11.24 -3.58 -0.90
N MET A 164 11.19 -2.91 0.26
CA MET A 164 11.99 -3.22 1.44
C MET A 164 11.91 -4.68 1.87
N VAL A 165 10.73 -5.31 1.84
CA VAL A 165 10.60 -6.73 2.26
C VAL A 165 11.34 -7.66 1.32
N TRP A 166 11.20 -7.47 0.01
CA TRP A 166 11.89 -8.31 -0.98
C TRP A 166 13.39 -8.03 -1.02
N SER A 167 13.78 -6.78 -0.81
CA SER A 167 15.17 -6.40 -0.58
C SER A 167 15.74 -7.07 0.66
N LEU A 168 15.01 -7.15 1.78
CA LEU A 168 15.45 -7.85 2.99
C LEU A 168 15.75 -9.32 2.71
N LEU A 169 14.83 -10.04 2.07
CA LEU A 169 15.03 -11.45 1.75
C LEU A 169 16.19 -11.64 0.76
N LYS A 170 16.22 -10.87 -0.34
CA LYS A 170 17.26 -10.95 -1.37
C LYS A 170 18.63 -10.56 -0.81
N GLY A 171 18.71 -9.49 -0.03
CA GLY A 171 19.94 -9.00 0.57
C GLY A 171 20.50 -9.97 1.61
N SER A 172 19.64 -10.62 2.39
CA SER A 172 20.04 -11.73 3.26
C SER A 172 20.62 -12.91 2.49
N ILE A 173 20.02 -13.29 1.37
CA ILE A 173 20.56 -14.33 0.47
C ILE A 173 21.94 -13.91 -0.08
N GLN A 174 22.07 -12.68 -0.57
CA GLN A 174 23.32 -12.15 -1.11
C GLN A 174 24.43 -12.07 -0.04
N LEU A 175 24.08 -11.78 1.22
CA LEU A 175 25.03 -11.80 2.34
C LEU A 175 25.38 -13.22 2.83
N GLY A 176 24.52 -14.21 2.57
CA GLY A 176 24.56 -15.51 3.26
C GLY A 176 24.22 -15.39 4.75
N LEU A 177 23.61 -14.28 5.18
CA LEU A 177 23.33 -13.96 6.58
C LEU A 177 21.86 -13.54 6.77
N VAL A 178 21.26 -14.02 7.86
CA VAL A 178 19.90 -13.63 8.26
C VAL A 178 19.86 -13.31 9.75
N VAL A 179 19.17 -12.22 10.11
CA VAL A 179 18.95 -11.88 11.53
C VAL A 179 18.03 -12.94 12.13
N ASP A 180 18.43 -13.57 13.23
CA ASP A 180 17.67 -14.67 13.83
C ASP A 180 16.34 -14.20 14.44
N ALA A 181 16.33 -13.05 15.10
CA ALA A 181 15.16 -12.51 15.78
C ALA A 181 14.61 -11.28 15.05
N MET A 182 13.48 -11.44 14.37
CA MET A 182 12.67 -10.37 13.78
C MET A 182 11.18 -10.61 14.07
N PRO A 183 10.34 -9.56 14.07
CA PRO A 183 8.91 -9.72 14.25
C PRO A 183 8.29 -10.54 13.10
N PRO A 184 7.10 -11.14 13.32
CA PRO A 184 6.34 -11.78 12.25
C PRO A 184 6.10 -10.82 11.08
N LEU A 185 6.21 -11.32 9.87
CA LEU A 185 5.98 -10.56 8.66
C LEU A 185 4.47 -10.47 8.39
N ASP A 186 3.90 -9.29 8.60
CA ASP A 186 2.56 -8.96 8.13
C ASP A 186 2.61 -8.45 6.69
N VAL A 187 2.18 -9.30 5.76
CA VAL A 187 2.05 -8.98 4.33
C VAL A 187 0.72 -9.44 3.78
N SER A 188 0.09 -8.60 2.96
CA SER A 188 -1.15 -8.90 2.24
C SER A 188 -0.90 -8.95 0.72
N PRO A 189 -1.33 -10.01 0.00
CA PRO A 189 -1.15 -10.08 -1.45
C PRO A 189 -1.87 -8.94 -2.18
N VAL A 190 -1.21 -8.33 -3.18
CA VAL A 190 -1.77 -7.19 -3.95
C VAL A 190 -3.13 -7.49 -4.59
N ASP A 191 -3.35 -8.73 -5.02
CA ASP A 191 -4.61 -9.16 -5.63
C ASP A 191 -5.75 -9.28 -4.63
N TYR A 192 -5.45 -9.54 -3.35
CA TYR A 192 -6.42 -9.43 -2.28
C TYR A 192 -6.76 -7.97 -2.00
N VAL A 193 -5.74 -7.13 -1.78
CA VAL A 193 -5.92 -5.70 -1.44
C VAL A 193 -6.71 -4.98 -2.53
N ALA A 194 -6.32 -5.13 -3.81
CA ALA A 194 -7.01 -4.47 -4.92
C ALA A 194 -8.47 -4.91 -5.05
N ARG A 195 -8.76 -6.22 -4.92
CA ARG A 195 -10.14 -6.73 -4.96
C ARG A 195 -10.96 -6.25 -3.78
N ALA A 196 -10.38 -6.19 -2.58
CA ALA A 196 -11.07 -5.74 -1.39
C ALA A 196 -11.40 -4.24 -1.47
N ILE A 197 -10.47 -3.40 -1.94
CA ILE A 197 -10.73 -1.97 -2.19
C ILE A 197 -11.90 -1.78 -3.18
N VAL A 198 -11.87 -2.46 -4.33
CA VAL A 198 -12.95 -2.37 -5.33
C VAL A 198 -14.27 -2.94 -4.79
N HIS A 199 -14.24 -4.01 -4.02
CA HIS A 199 -15.44 -4.58 -3.42
C HIS A 199 -16.08 -3.62 -2.42
N LEU A 200 -15.27 -3.01 -1.57
CA LEU A 200 -15.72 -2.06 -0.55
C LEU A 200 -16.22 -0.77 -1.20
N SER A 201 -15.49 -0.22 -2.17
CA SER A 201 -15.83 1.06 -2.82
C SER A 201 -17.19 1.08 -3.51
N LEU A 202 -17.75 -0.08 -3.84
CA LEU A 202 -19.07 -0.23 -4.44
C LEU A 202 -20.23 -0.26 -3.43
N ARG A 203 -19.95 -0.06 -2.13
CA ARG A 203 -20.93 -0.11 -1.04
C ARG A 203 -21.05 1.26 -0.38
N ASP A 204 -22.27 1.67 -0.05
CA ASP A 204 -22.50 2.97 0.63
C ASP A 204 -21.81 3.03 2.01
N ALA A 205 -21.74 1.89 2.71
CA ALA A 205 -21.03 1.76 3.98
C ALA A 205 -19.52 2.06 3.88
N ALA A 206 -18.94 2.14 2.68
CA ALA A 206 -17.54 2.54 2.52
C ALA A 206 -17.25 3.97 2.98
N PHE A 207 -18.27 4.84 2.95
CA PHE A 207 -18.14 6.25 3.32
C PHE A 207 -18.28 6.49 4.83
N GLU A 208 -18.54 5.44 5.62
CA GLU A 208 -18.72 5.51 7.06
C GLU A 208 -17.38 5.49 7.83
N GLY A 209 -16.25 5.14 7.19
CA GLY A 209 -15.01 4.96 7.95
C GLY A 209 -13.75 4.72 7.12
N ALA A 210 -12.83 3.97 7.73
CA ALA A 210 -11.58 3.52 7.15
C ALA A 210 -11.50 1.99 7.23
N PHE A 211 -10.75 1.36 6.32
CA PHE A 211 -10.59 -0.08 6.26
C PHE A 211 -9.13 -0.46 6.30
N GLN A 212 -8.73 -1.40 7.17
CA GLN A 212 -7.35 -1.87 7.28
C GLN A 212 -7.15 -3.17 6.49
N PHE A 213 -6.06 -3.25 5.72
CA PHE A 213 -5.67 -4.48 5.01
C PHE A 213 -4.39 -5.04 5.62
N ALA A 214 -4.55 -5.64 6.79
CA ALA A 214 -3.53 -6.41 7.50
C ALA A 214 -3.76 -7.91 7.31
N ASN A 215 -2.70 -8.71 7.38
CA ASN A 215 -2.80 -10.15 7.34
C ASN A 215 -3.25 -10.66 8.72
N PRO A 216 -4.44 -11.30 8.84
CA PRO A 216 -4.92 -11.80 10.14
C PRO A 216 -4.04 -12.92 10.71
N ARG A 217 -3.12 -13.47 9.90
CA ARG A 217 -2.14 -14.48 10.31
C ARG A 217 -0.75 -14.09 9.78
N PRO A 218 -0.06 -13.16 10.45
CA PRO A 218 1.32 -12.78 10.09
C PRO A 218 2.24 -14.00 10.08
N ILE A 219 3.18 -14.04 9.15
CA ILE A 219 4.07 -15.18 8.96
C ILE A 219 5.19 -15.11 10.00
N PRO A 220 5.37 -16.12 10.87
CA PRO A 220 6.49 -16.13 11.81
C PRO A 220 7.83 -16.00 11.07
N TRP A 221 8.72 -15.12 11.53
CA TRP A 221 10.02 -14.92 10.89
C TRP A 221 10.84 -16.21 10.76
N GLN A 222 10.72 -17.09 11.76
CA GLN A 222 11.36 -18.40 11.77
C GLN A 222 10.90 -19.31 10.62
N GLU A 223 9.63 -19.21 10.21
CA GLU A 223 9.08 -19.94 9.06
C GLU A 223 9.65 -19.38 7.74
N ILE A 224 9.89 -18.08 7.67
CA ILE A 224 10.52 -17.44 6.51
C ILE A 224 11.98 -17.92 6.37
N ILE A 225 12.75 -17.92 7.46
CA ILE A 225 14.13 -18.44 7.46
C ILE A 225 14.13 -19.91 7.02
N ALA A 226 13.27 -20.74 7.61
CA ALA A 226 13.16 -22.15 7.26
C ALA A 226 12.84 -22.34 5.77
N THR A 227 11.87 -21.59 5.24
CA THR A 227 11.50 -21.64 3.82
C THR A 227 12.68 -21.29 2.92
N MET A 228 13.46 -20.25 3.25
CA MET A 228 14.64 -19.88 2.46
C MET A 228 15.71 -20.98 2.47
N ILE A 229 15.94 -21.63 3.62
CA ILE A 229 16.88 -22.74 3.75
C ILE A 229 16.40 -23.97 2.97
N ASP A 230 15.11 -24.29 3.05
CA ASP A 230 14.48 -25.41 2.33
C ASP A 230 14.52 -25.19 0.80
N MET A 231 14.53 -23.94 0.35
CA MET A 231 14.75 -23.58 -1.05
C MET A 231 16.22 -23.71 -1.50
N GLY A 232 17.14 -24.10 -0.60
CA GLY A 232 18.55 -24.36 -0.89
C GLY A 232 19.49 -23.17 -0.69
N TRP A 233 19.04 -22.08 -0.06
CA TRP A 233 19.90 -20.93 0.23
C TRP A 233 20.73 -21.16 1.50
N PRO A 234 22.08 -21.13 1.42
CA PRO A 234 22.93 -21.33 2.59
C PRO A 234 22.95 -20.06 3.46
N LEU A 235 22.06 -20.01 4.45
CA LEU A 235 21.92 -18.86 5.35
C LEU A 235 22.47 -19.19 6.74
N ARG A 236 23.42 -18.39 7.21
CA ARG A 236 23.84 -18.40 8.62
C ARG A 236 23.01 -17.40 9.41
N ARG A 237 22.41 -17.88 10.51
CA ARG A 237 21.68 -17.05 11.45
C ARG A 237 22.65 -16.23 12.31
N THR A 238 22.32 -14.98 12.57
CA THR A 238 23.18 -14.02 13.27
C THR A 238 22.34 -13.06 14.13
N GLY A 239 22.96 -12.41 15.10
CA GLY A 239 22.40 -11.23 15.75
C GLY A 239 22.40 -10.01 14.82
N HIS A 240 21.59 -8.99 15.18
CA HIS A 240 21.42 -7.77 14.39
C HIS A 240 22.75 -7.02 14.16
N ALA A 241 23.58 -6.84 15.20
CA ALA A 241 24.81 -6.07 15.11
C ALA A 241 25.85 -6.69 14.14
N GLU A 242 25.99 -8.02 14.14
CA GLU A 242 26.89 -8.71 13.22
C GLU A 242 26.38 -8.63 11.77
N TRP A 243 25.08 -8.82 11.57
CA TRP A 243 24.43 -8.66 10.27
C TRP A 243 24.61 -7.24 9.71
N LEU A 244 24.41 -6.23 10.55
CA LEU A 244 24.55 -4.82 10.17
C LEU A 244 26.01 -4.49 9.82
N ARG A 245 26.99 -5.01 10.58
CA ARG A 245 28.42 -4.86 10.24
C ARG A 245 28.75 -5.45 8.87
N ALA A 246 28.21 -6.63 8.56
CA ALA A 246 28.42 -7.28 7.28
C ALA A 246 27.80 -6.46 6.14
N LEU A 247 26.56 -5.98 6.29
CA LEU A 247 25.89 -5.15 5.29
C LEU A 247 26.62 -3.81 5.08
N ALA A 248 27.03 -3.14 6.16
CA ALA A 248 27.78 -1.88 6.10
C ALA A 248 29.15 -2.06 5.41
N LYS A 249 29.81 -3.22 5.60
CA LYS A 249 31.04 -3.55 4.89
C LYS A 249 30.80 -3.61 3.38
N VAL A 250 29.75 -4.31 2.93
CA VAL A 250 29.40 -4.39 1.51
C VAL A 250 29.13 -3.01 0.92
N ALA A 251 28.40 -2.15 1.64
CA ALA A 251 28.13 -0.78 1.20
C ALA A 251 29.42 0.05 1.03
N ARG A 252 30.36 -0.01 1.99
CA ARG A 252 31.64 0.72 1.92
C ARG A 252 32.54 0.23 0.78
N GLU A 253 32.48 -1.05 0.47
CA GLU A 253 33.28 -1.68 -0.60
C GLU A 253 32.62 -1.52 -1.99
N GLY A 254 31.45 -0.89 -2.07
CA GLY A 254 30.70 -0.69 -3.32
C GLY A 254 30.11 -1.99 -3.89
N GLY A 255 29.88 -3.00 -3.05
CA GLY A 255 29.31 -4.28 -3.47
C GLY A 255 27.81 -4.19 -3.80
N ASP A 256 27.36 -5.05 -4.72
CA ASP A 256 25.95 -5.17 -5.08
C ASP A 256 25.18 -5.97 -4.01
N ASN A 257 24.36 -5.29 -3.22
CA ASN A 257 23.39 -5.92 -2.34
C ASN A 257 22.09 -5.12 -2.27
N ALA A 258 20.97 -5.83 -2.38
CA ALA A 258 19.62 -5.28 -2.47
C ALA A 258 19.18 -4.47 -1.23
N LEU A 259 19.84 -4.68 -0.09
CA LEU A 259 19.58 -3.97 1.17
C LEU A 259 20.37 -2.67 1.35
N VAL A 260 21.42 -2.45 0.57
CA VAL A 260 22.27 -1.24 0.72
C VAL A 260 21.45 0.06 0.67
N PRO A 261 20.46 0.23 -0.22
CA PRO A 261 19.62 1.43 -0.23
C PRO A 261 18.80 1.66 1.06
N PHE A 262 18.57 0.59 1.83
CA PHE A 262 17.79 0.60 3.08
C PHE A 262 18.66 0.62 4.33
N LEU A 263 20.00 0.61 4.20
CA LEU A 263 20.94 0.63 5.32
C LEU A 263 20.61 1.70 6.39
N PRO A 264 20.22 2.95 6.04
CA PRO A 264 19.86 3.96 7.04
C PRO A 264 18.68 3.60 7.94
N LEU A 265 17.83 2.64 7.53
CA LEU A 265 16.68 2.22 8.31
C LEU A 265 17.05 1.20 9.41
N PHE A 266 18.22 0.57 9.33
CA PHE A 266 18.65 -0.47 10.27
C PHE A 266 19.52 0.09 11.42
N GLY A 267 19.67 1.42 11.52
CA GLY A 267 20.41 2.09 12.60
C GLY A 267 21.91 2.23 12.37
N GLU A 268 22.60 2.85 13.33
CA GLU A 268 24.06 3.05 13.32
C GLU A 268 24.78 1.91 14.05
N LEU A 269 26.00 1.61 13.59
CA LEU A 269 26.91 0.71 14.31
C LEU A 269 27.56 1.51 15.44
N GLU A 270 27.03 1.45 16.66
CA GLU A 270 27.75 2.03 17.80
C GLU A 270 29.11 1.32 17.99
N ALA A 271 30.16 2.13 18.13
CA ALA A 271 31.51 1.65 18.37
C ALA A 271 31.69 1.33 19.85
N GLY A 272 31.40 0.09 20.22
CA GLY A 272 31.74 -0.44 21.55
C GLY A 272 30.53 -0.93 22.34
N ASP A 273 30.72 -2.09 22.94
CA ASP A 273 29.91 -2.75 23.96
C ASP A 273 28.60 -3.45 23.61
N ALA A 274 28.52 -4.63 24.22
CA ALA A 274 27.39 -5.51 24.31
C ALA A 274 26.30 -4.87 25.18
N ALA A 275 25.43 -4.07 24.55
CA ALA A 275 24.08 -3.83 25.03
C ALA A 275 23.13 -4.06 23.86
N ALA A 276 22.51 -5.23 23.86
CA ALA A 276 21.42 -5.54 22.95
C ALA A 276 20.15 -4.84 23.45
N ALA A 277 19.60 -3.93 22.65
CA ALA A 277 18.21 -3.45 22.58
C ALA A 277 18.25 -2.01 22.02
N ASP A 278 17.26 -1.62 21.23
CA ASP A 278 17.03 -0.27 20.66
C ASP A 278 17.63 0.05 19.28
N ALA A 279 18.05 -0.95 18.50
CA ALA A 279 17.99 -0.79 17.04
C ALA A 279 16.51 -0.77 16.62
N PRO A 280 16.08 0.10 15.68
CA PRO A 280 14.69 0.14 15.24
C PRO A 280 14.27 -1.23 14.70
N VAL A 281 13.52 -1.96 15.52
CA VAL A 281 12.85 -3.18 15.11
C VAL A 281 11.75 -2.71 14.17
N PHE A 282 11.77 -3.19 12.92
CA PHE A 282 10.70 -2.94 11.96
C PHE A 282 9.43 -3.62 12.45
N ALA A 283 8.72 -2.96 13.36
CA ALA A 283 7.46 -3.38 13.88
C ALA A 283 6.42 -3.23 12.75
N THR A 284 6.32 -4.24 11.90
CA THR A 284 5.11 -4.55 11.14
C THR A 284 4.18 -5.44 11.97
N THR A 285 4.27 -5.36 13.30
CA THR A 285 3.41 -6.12 14.21
C THR A 285 2.03 -5.47 14.27
N ILE A 286 1.22 -5.69 13.25
CA ILE A 286 -0.23 -5.51 13.33
C ILE A 286 -0.81 -6.91 13.57
N ARG A 287 -1.29 -7.17 14.77
CA ARG A 287 -2.08 -8.37 15.06
C ARG A 287 -3.53 -7.95 15.16
N LEU A 288 -4.49 -8.71 14.62
CA LEU A 288 -5.93 -8.51 14.88
C LEU A 288 -6.39 -9.39 16.06
N HIS A 289 -7.23 -8.84 16.93
CA HIS A 289 -8.21 -9.62 17.69
C HIS A 289 -9.60 -9.11 17.29
N ALA A 290 -10.38 -10.00 16.65
CA ALA A 290 -11.74 -9.74 16.25
C ALA A 290 -12.65 -9.72 17.49
N SER A 291 -13.11 -8.55 17.91
CA SER A 291 -14.20 -8.43 18.90
C SER A 291 -15.56 -8.49 18.20
N GLY A 292 -16.14 -9.69 18.11
CA GLY A 292 -17.56 -9.90 18.42
C GLY A 292 -18.67 -9.47 17.45
N ALA A 293 -18.41 -8.87 16.28
CA ALA A 293 -19.47 -8.57 15.32
C ALA A 293 -19.70 -9.75 14.34
N ARG A 294 -20.89 -10.35 14.39
CA ARG A 294 -21.37 -11.38 13.45
C ARG A 294 -21.32 -10.82 12.00
N GLY A 295 -20.41 -11.34 11.16
CA GLY A 295 -20.31 -11.03 9.74
C GLY A 295 -19.76 -12.22 8.96
N GLN A 296 -20.45 -12.62 7.90
CA GLN A 296 -20.36 -13.93 7.24
C GLN A 296 -18.97 -14.30 6.70
N ARG A 297 -18.63 -15.60 6.79
CA ARG A 297 -17.46 -16.23 6.17
C ARG A 297 -17.60 -16.22 4.64
N TYR A 298 -16.79 -15.44 3.93
CA TYR A 298 -16.70 -15.52 2.47
C TYR A 298 -15.57 -16.46 2.05
N ARG A 299 -15.91 -17.59 1.44
CA ARG A 299 -14.96 -18.50 0.76
C ARG A 299 -14.91 -18.14 -0.72
N LEU A 300 -13.72 -17.91 -1.27
CA LEU A 300 -13.49 -17.83 -2.73
C LEU A 300 -12.78 -19.10 -3.23
N PRO A 301 -13.06 -19.56 -4.47
CA PRO A 301 -12.52 -20.79 -5.02
C PRO A 301 -11.03 -20.68 -5.40
N ALA A 302 -10.31 -21.78 -5.21
CA ALA A 302 -8.89 -21.93 -5.52
C ALA A 302 -8.63 -21.92 -7.04
N VAL A 303 -7.54 -21.28 -7.49
CA VAL A 303 -7.04 -21.41 -8.87
C VAL A 303 -5.51 -21.48 -8.83
N ARG A 304 -4.99 -22.30 -9.74
CA ARG A 304 -3.61 -22.78 -9.83
C ARG A 304 -2.65 -21.75 -10.45
N PRO A 305 -1.34 -21.81 -10.12
CA PRO A 305 -0.35 -20.79 -10.50
C PRO A 305 0.34 -21.07 -11.84
N GLY A 306 0.83 -19.99 -12.47
CA GLY A 306 1.73 -19.95 -13.62
C GLY A 306 2.67 -18.74 -13.49
N ALA A 307 3.92 -18.87 -13.92
CA ALA A 307 5.10 -18.19 -13.36
C ALA A 307 5.60 -16.89 -14.07
N ALA A 308 6.28 -16.04 -13.26
CA ALA A 308 7.50 -15.21 -13.51
C ALA A 308 7.48 -14.08 -14.57
N ALA A 309 8.29 -13.00 -14.56
CA ALA A 309 9.19 -12.30 -13.61
C ALA A 309 9.66 -10.96 -14.27
N GLY A 310 10.15 -9.97 -13.50
CA GLY A 310 11.19 -9.02 -13.97
C GLY A 310 11.03 -7.48 -13.74
N GLY A 311 12.06 -6.86 -13.14
CA GLY A 311 12.53 -5.49 -13.44
C GLY A 311 12.22 -4.37 -12.43
N ILE A 312 13.24 -3.61 -11.99
CA ILE A 312 13.19 -2.55 -10.97
C ILE A 312 12.72 -1.21 -11.57
N SER A 313 11.93 -0.43 -10.82
CA SER A 313 11.72 1.00 -11.05
C SER A 313 11.16 1.64 -9.78
N SER A 314 11.66 2.80 -9.38
CA SER A 314 10.97 3.74 -8.49
C SER A 314 9.54 3.97 -9.03
N ILE A 315 8.53 3.76 -8.19
CA ILE A 315 7.13 3.69 -8.65
C ILE A 315 6.40 4.96 -8.22
N PHE A 316 6.09 5.79 -9.20
CA PHE A 316 4.90 6.64 -9.16
C PHE A 316 3.69 5.71 -9.34
N ALA A 317 2.84 5.61 -8.33
CA ALA A 317 1.52 5.04 -8.54
C ALA A 317 0.66 6.10 -9.27
N PRO A 318 0.08 5.80 -10.45
CA PRO A 318 -0.82 6.74 -11.10
C PRO A 318 -2.12 6.87 -10.30
N ALA A 319 -2.68 8.08 -10.22
CA ALA A 319 -4.09 8.23 -9.85
C ALA A 319 -4.94 7.64 -10.98
N VAL A 320 -5.94 6.82 -10.63
CA VAL A 320 -6.83 6.19 -11.61
C VAL A 320 -8.20 6.85 -11.46
N PHE A 321 -8.68 7.43 -12.55
CA PHE A 321 -10.00 8.06 -12.61
C PHE A 321 -10.96 7.15 -13.38
N PHE A 322 -12.17 6.95 -12.85
CA PHE A 322 -13.17 6.08 -13.45
C PHE A 322 -14.39 6.89 -13.92
N ARG A 323 -14.95 6.47 -15.05
CA ARG A 323 -16.25 6.92 -15.57
C ARG A 323 -17.22 5.75 -15.54
N ARG A 324 -18.40 5.92 -14.96
CA ARG A 324 -19.46 4.90 -14.90
C ARG A 324 -20.23 4.92 -16.22
N ARG A 325 -20.13 3.85 -17.02
CA ARG A 325 -21.03 3.66 -18.16
C ARG A 325 -22.40 3.19 -17.61
N VAL A 326 -23.37 4.10 -17.53
CA VAL A 326 -24.75 3.74 -17.16
C VAL A 326 -25.43 3.13 -18.37
N GLU A 327 -25.31 1.81 -18.54
CA GLU A 327 -26.22 1.08 -19.44
C GLU A 327 -27.53 0.82 -18.67
N ARG A 328 -28.56 1.63 -18.98
CA ARG A 328 -29.93 1.36 -18.51
C ARG A 328 -30.41 0.06 -19.13
N PHE A 329 -30.37 -1.03 -18.37
CA PHE A 329 -31.16 -2.22 -18.71
C PHE A 329 -32.64 -1.89 -18.48
N SER A 330 -33.33 -1.58 -19.59
CA SER A 330 -34.78 -1.55 -19.68
C SER A 330 -35.30 -2.98 -19.49
N ALA A 331 -35.85 -3.26 -18.30
CA ALA A 331 -36.60 -4.49 -18.07
C ALA A 331 -37.93 -4.41 -18.84
N ARG A 332 -38.06 -5.18 -19.93
CA ARG A 332 -39.37 -5.48 -20.52
C ARG A 332 -40.10 -6.45 -19.58
N PRO A 333 -41.36 -6.19 -19.19
CA PRO A 333 -42.13 -7.14 -18.41
C PRO A 333 -42.56 -8.32 -19.29
N MET A 334 -42.30 -9.53 -18.82
CA MET A 334 -42.78 -10.79 -19.40
C MET A 334 -44.27 -10.96 -19.07
N MET A 335 -45.11 -11.07 -20.11
CA MET A 335 -46.52 -11.45 -19.96
C MET A 335 -46.63 -12.95 -19.60
N PRO A 336 -47.58 -13.36 -18.74
CA PRO A 336 -47.82 -14.76 -18.43
C PRO A 336 -48.66 -15.44 -19.51
N SER A 337 -48.21 -16.60 -19.99
CA SER A 337 -48.98 -17.51 -20.84
C SER A 337 -50.04 -18.25 -20.02
N ALA A 338 -51.30 -18.21 -20.44
CA ALA A 338 -52.39 -19.03 -19.90
C ALA A 338 -52.28 -20.50 -20.40
N PRO A 339 -52.72 -21.50 -19.62
CA PRO A 339 -52.74 -22.90 -20.05
C PRO A 339 -54.07 -23.27 -20.75
N PRO A 340 -54.10 -24.36 -21.54
CA PRO A 340 -55.33 -24.95 -22.05
C PRO A 340 -56.14 -25.69 -20.98
#